data_AF-A0A368JUQ7-F1
#
_entry.id   AF-A0A368JUQ7-F1
#
_cell.length_a   1.000
_cell.length_b   1.000
_cell.length_c   1.000
_cell.angle_alpha   90.00
_cell.angle_beta   90.00
_cell.angle_gamma   90.00
#
_symmetry.space_group_name_H-M   'P 1'
#
loop_
_entity.id
_entity.type
_entity.pdbx_description
1 polymer ?
#
loop_
_entity_poly.entity_id
_entity_poly.type
_entity_poly.pdbx_seq_one_letter_code
_entity_poly.pdbx_strand_id
1 'polypeptide(L)'
;MKLFTQSCLLLASFILLFISCTVQDHLQPSSVYQNCRLSVVSRNNAAKLLPGEDIKVGDLHYAATIYDAGKPFIVREITVEDGKTYAIGGSPYDLIYEYDANGKVLKTEDNTPSDKYTTYYEYLPNQIKTRETAFKRSNDILTTHTLNNQGLVTNTSFEYGAFVASTPTYDENGYVVERKNSSGESIKYTIKNGNTIKKEFAGASTVYEYDLSRPNLPNPLPFFGKENRNLLVKESTSTETSHIEYKYLFDNDGRVKRMITKVISGGESFVQGFTDYEYSCQ
;
A
#
# COMPACT_ATOMS: atom_id res chain seq x y z
N MET A 1 51.41 19.45 32.94
CA MET A 1 51.03 19.42 31.51
C MET A 1 50.34 18.13 31.03
N LYS A 2 50.48 16.96 31.68
CA LYS A 2 49.81 15.71 31.21
C LYS A 2 48.29 15.63 31.45
N LEU A 3 47.73 16.39 32.40
CA LEU A 3 46.30 16.34 32.75
C LEU A 3 45.40 17.13 31.78
N PHE A 4 45.94 18.09 31.04
CA PHE A 4 45.13 18.94 30.15
C PHE A 4 44.82 18.25 28.82
N THR A 5 45.76 17.45 28.29
CA THR A 5 45.58 16.70 27.04
C THR A 5 44.57 15.57 27.14
N GLN A 6 44.38 14.99 28.34
CA GLN A 6 43.46 13.86 28.54
C GLN A 6 41.99 14.30 28.61
N SER A 7 41.71 15.53 29.09
CA SER A 7 40.34 16.08 29.11
C SER A 7 39.85 16.52 27.74
N CYS A 8 40.73 17.05 26.87
CA CYS A 8 40.34 17.45 25.52
C CYS A 8 39.97 16.25 24.62
N LEU A 9 40.60 15.09 24.82
CA LEU A 9 40.28 13.87 24.06
C LEU A 9 38.90 13.29 24.41
N LEU A 10 38.49 13.36 25.68
CA LEU A 10 37.16 12.91 26.11
C LEU A 10 36.03 13.77 25.53
N LEU A 11 36.21 15.10 25.48
CA LEU A 11 35.24 16.01 24.86
C LEU A 11 35.13 15.82 23.35
N ALA A 12 36.25 15.58 22.66
CA ALA A 12 36.25 15.29 21.23
C ALA A 12 35.57 13.96 20.88
N SER A 13 35.77 12.90 21.69
CA SER A 13 35.06 11.63 21.52
C SER A 13 33.56 11.73 21.80
N PHE A 14 33.14 12.55 22.76
CA PHE A 14 31.72 12.80 23.02
C PHE A 14 31.04 13.54 21.86
N ILE A 15 31.70 14.54 21.27
CA ILE A 15 31.18 15.28 20.11
C ILE A 15 31.09 14.38 18.88
N LEU A 16 32.08 13.51 18.64
CA LEU A 16 32.03 12.56 17.51
C LEU A 16 30.92 11.50 17.66
N LEU A 17 30.62 11.06 18.89
CA LEU A 17 29.51 10.12 19.14
C LEU A 17 28.14 10.75 18.82
N PHE A 18 27.92 12.03 19.12
CA PHE A 18 26.66 12.72 18.78
C PHE A 18 26.53 13.12 17.31
N ILE A 19 27.64 13.28 16.57
CA ILE A 19 27.61 13.53 15.12
C ILE A 19 27.42 12.21 14.35
N SER A 20 27.83 11.07 14.94
CA SER A 20 27.67 9.74 14.33
C SER A 20 26.26 9.14 14.47
N CYS A 21 25.39 9.70 15.32
CA CYS A 21 23.94 9.51 15.19
C CYS A 21 23.45 10.45 14.07
N THR A 22 23.73 10.02 12.85
CA THR A 22 23.56 10.75 11.61
C THR A 22 22.18 11.41 11.49
N VAL A 23 22.21 12.74 11.38
CA VAL A 23 21.14 13.68 10.97
C VAL A 23 20.34 13.22 9.73
N GLN A 24 20.75 12.15 9.03
CA GLN A 24 20.05 11.57 7.89
C GLN A 24 18.77 10.82 8.23
N ASP A 25 18.60 10.25 9.43
CA ASP A 25 17.35 9.55 9.80
C ASP A 25 16.14 10.49 9.93
N HIS A 26 16.38 11.80 10.00
CA HIS A 26 15.32 12.81 10.10
C HIS A 26 14.92 13.41 8.75
N LEU A 27 15.74 13.27 7.70
CA LEU A 27 15.41 13.89 6.41
C LEU A 27 14.26 13.14 5.75
N GLN A 28 13.17 13.85 5.48
CA GLN A 28 12.10 13.33 4.64
C GLN A 28 12.64 13.06 3.24
N PRO A 29 12.49 11.84 2.71
CA PRO A 29 12.81 11.62 1.30
C PRO A 29 11.98 12.63 0.51
N SER A 30 12.65 13.38 -0.37
CA SER A 30 11.95 14.33 -1.24
C SER A 30 10.88 13.56 -2.00
N SER A 31 9.61 13.95 -1.84
CA SER A 31 8.52 13.26 -2.52
C SER A 31 8.69 13.43 -4.02
N VAL A 32 9.01 12.34 -4.71
CA VAL A 32 8.99 12.25 -6.19
C VAL A 32 7.58 12.44 -6.76
N TYR A 33 6.58 12.55 -5.89
CA TYR A 33 5.17 12.76 -6.23
C TYR A 33 4.72 14.21 -6.01
N GLN A 34 5.64 15.19 -6.02
CA GLN A 34 5.25 16.60 -5.98
C GLN A 34 4.28 16.88 -7.15
N ASN A 35 3.06 17.30 -6.82
CA ASN A 35 1.93 17.54 -7.73
C ASN A 35 1.39 16.31 -8.48
N CYS A 36 1.82 15.10 -8.14
CA CYS A 36 1.29 13.87 -8.69
C CYS A 36 0.29 13.21 -7.76
N ARG A 37 -0.73 12.59 -8.36
CA ARG A 37 -1.77 11.82 -7.68
C ARG A 37 -1.84 10.45 -8.29
N LEU A 38 -2.07 9.43 -7.47
CA LEU A 38 -2.30 8.08 -7.94
C LEU A 38 -3.63 8.02 -8.71
N SER A 39 -3.61 7.68 -10.00
CA SER A 39 -4.82 7.67 -10.83
C SER A 39 -5.34 6.25 -11.08
N VAL A 40 -4.45 5.28 -11.27
CA VAL A 40 -4.84 3.88 -11.52
C VAL A 40 -3.93 2.94 -10.74
N VAL A 41 -4.52 1.90 -10.16
CA VAL A 41 -3.84 0.74 -9.61
C VAL A 41 -4.37 -0.50 -10.32
N SER A 42 -3.50 -1.18 -11.06
CA SER A 42 -3.86 -2.33 -11.88
C SER A 42 -3.19 -3.59 -11.36
N ARG A 43 -3.94 -4.54 -10.81
CA ARG A 43 -3.37 -5.86 -10.44
C ARG A 43 -3.42 -6.77 -11.66
N ASN A 44 -2.26 -7.19 -12.17
CA ASN A 44 -2.18 -7.93 -13.42
C ASN A 44 -2.24 -9.45 -13.20
N ASN A 45 -2.86 -10.13 -14.15
CA ASN A 45 -2.71 -11.56 -14.31
C ASN A 45 -1.29 -11.89 -14.75
N ALA A 46 -0.74 -12.99 -14.25
CA ALA A 46 0.56 -13.47 -14.69
C ALA A 46 0.67 -14.98 -14.63
N ALA A 47 1.57 -15.51 -15.47
CA ALA A 47 1.95 -16.91 -15.50
C ALA A 47 3.46 -17.03 -15.71
N LYS A 48 4.10 -17.92 -14.96
CA LYS A 48 5.50 -18.29 -15.19
C LYS A 48 5.55 -19.16 -16.45
N LEU A 49 6.42 -18.79 -17.39
CA LEU A 49 6.65 -19.60 -18.58
C LEU A 49 7.65 -20.72 -18.29
N LEU A 50 7.37 -21.90 -18.84
CA LEU A 50 8.26 -23.05 -18.78
C LEU A 50 9.36 -22.95 -19.86
N PRO A 51 10.54 -23.56 -19.63
CA PRO A 51 11.57 -23.62 -20.66
C PRO A 51 11.03 -24.25 -21.96
N GLY A 52 11.15 -23.53 -23.07
CA GLY A 52 10.70 -23.96 -24.40
C GLY A 52 9.28 -23.54 -24.78
N GLU A 53 8.52 -22.88 -23.91
CA GLU A 53 7.25 -22.25 -24.30
C GLU A 53 7.50 -21.03 -25.21
N ASP A 54 6.93 -21.03 -26.42
CA ASP A 54 6.98 -19.91 -27.39
C ASP A 54 5.72 -19.04 -27.27
N ILE A 55 5.49 -18.46 -26.09
CA ILE A 55 4.40 -17.50 -25.85
C ILE A 55 4.83 -16.09 -26.25
N LYS A 56 3.96 -15.36 -26.95
CA LYS A 56 4.20 -14.00 -27.45
C LYS A 56 3.15 -13.03 -26.94
N VAL A 57 3.47 -11.74 -27.01
CA VAL A 57 2.50 -10.67 -26.78
C VAL A 57 1.36 -10.81 -27.81
N GLY A 58 0.13 -10.77 -27.32
CA GLY A 58 -1.09 -11.01 -28.09
C GLY A 58 -1.66 -12.43 -27.94
N ASP A 59 -0.87 -13.38 -27.45
CA ASP A 59 -1.35 -14.77 -27.27
C ASP A 59 -2.32 -14.88 -26.08
N LEU A 60 -3.20 -15.89 -26.16
CA LEU A 60 -4.04 -16.31 -25.04
C LEU A 60 -3.22 -17.20 -24.10
N HIS A 61 -3.24 -16.89 -22.81
CA HIS A 61 -2.63 -17.73 -21.77
C HIS A 61 -3.52 -17.78 -20.52
N TYR A 62 -3.10 -18.50 -19.48
CA TYR A 62 -3.91 -18.74 -18.28
C TYR A 62 -3.16 -18.32 -17.03
N ALA A 63 -3.81 -17.55 -16.16
CA ALA A 63 -3.19 -17.04 -14.95
C ALA A 63 -2.82 -18.17 -13.99
N ALA A 64 -1.68 -18.02 -13.33
CA ALA A 64 -1.18 -18.92 -12.29
C ALA A 64 -1.06 -18.22 -10.93
N THR A 65 -1.66 -17.03 -10.79
CA THR A 65 -1.73 -16.31 -9.52
C THR A 65 -2.77 -16.95 -8.60
N ILE A 66 -2.62 -16.78 -7.28
CA ILE A 66 -3.48 -17.44 -6.28
C ILE A 66 -4.97 -17.10 -6.47
N TYR A 67 -5.29 -15.88 -6.89
CA TYR A 67 -6.67 -15.40 -6.99
C TYR A 67 -7.34 -15.66 -8.34
N ASP A 68 -6.54 -15.87 -9.39
CA ASP A 68 -7.02 -15.96 -10.77
C ASP A 68 -6.58 -17.23 -11.48
N ALA A 69 -6.10 -18.23 -10.72
CA ALA A 69 -5.65 -19.52 -11.26
C ALA A 69 -6.64 -20.10 -12.29
N GLY A 70 -6.16 -20.33 -13.51
CA GLY A 70 -6.94 -20.90 -14.60
C GLY A 70 -7.82 -19.90 -15.37
N LYS A 71 -7.85 -18.62 -15.00
CA LYS A 71 -8.55 -17.60 -15.79
C LYS A 71 -7.75 -17.22 -17.03
N PRO A 72 -8.36 -17.17 -18.22
CA PRO A 72 -7.66 -16.78 -19.43
C PRO A 72 -7.31 -15.29 -19.42
N PHE A 73 -6.17 -14.93 -20.01
CA PHE A 73 -5.78 -13.55 -20.27
C PHE A 73 -5.01 -13.43 -21.58
N ILE A 74 -5.05 -12.25 -22.21
CA ILE A 74 -4.20 -11.92 -23.36
C ILE A 74 -2.88 -11.37 -22.85
N VAL A 75 -1.77 -11.97 -23.28
CA VAL A 75 -0.42 -11.57 -22.92
C VAL A 75 -0.16 -10.16 -23.48
N ARG A 76 0.17 -9.21 -22.59
CA ARG A 76 0.52 -7.82 -22.95
C ARG A 76 2.01 -7.56 -22.87
N GLU A 77 2.69 -8.27 -21.96
CA GLU A 77 4.11 -8.09 -21.69
C GLU A 77 4.74 -9.43 -21.32
N ILE A 78 6.02 -9.60 -21.64
CA ILE A 78 6.85 -10.68 -21.16
C ILE A 78 8.02 -10.06 -20.40
N THR A 79 8.25 -10.50 -19.17
CA THR A 79 9.34 -10.00 -18.32
C THR A 79 10.15 -11.15 -17.73
N VAL A 80 11.34 -10.84 -17.19
CA VAL A 80 12.23 -11.78 -16.50
C VAL A 80 12.44 -11.33 -15.07
N GLU A 81 12.07 -12.19 -14.12
CA GLU A 81 12.28 -11.96 -12.69
C GLU A 81 13.02 -13.15 -12.08
N ASP A 82 14.14 -12.88 -11.43
CA ASP A 82 15.05 -13.89 -10.84
C ASP A 82 15.41 -15.02 -11.81
N GLY A 83 15.68 -14.66 -13.07
CA GLY A 83 16.01 -15.61 -14.14
C GLY A 83 14.84 -16.46 -14.64
N LYS A 84 13.61 -16.21 -14.18
CA LYS A 84 12.39 -16.87 -14.64
C LYS A 84 11.61 -15.92 -15.54
N THR A 85 11.10 -16.42 -16.65
CA THR A 85 10.27 -15.63 -17.57
C THR A 85 8.80 -15.68 -17.15
N TYR A 86 8.11 -14.55 -17.24
CA TYR A 86 6.70 -14.41 -16.91
C TYR A 86 5.96 -13.73 -18.06
N ALA A 87 4.82 -14.31 -18.44
CA ALA A 87 3.83 -13.63 -19.27
C ALA A 87 2.87 -12.86 -18.36
N ILE A 88 2.69 -11.58 -18.65
CA ILE A 88 1.82 -10.67 -17.89
C ILE A 88 0.68 -10.24 -18.80
N GLY A 89 -0.53 -10.35 -18.28
CA GLY A 89 -1.76 -10.00 -18.96
C GLY A 89 -2.34 -8.68 -18.53
N GLY A 90 -3.47 -8.34 -19.16
CA GLY A 90 -4.32 -7.26 -18.68
C GLY A 90 -4.81 -7.48 -17.26
N SER A 91 -5.11 -6.38 -16.59
CA SER A 91 -5.59 -6.40 -15.23
C SER A 91 -7.02 -6.94 -15.15
N PRO A 92 -7.25 -8.01 -14.37
CA PRO A 92 -8.59 -8.34 -13.89
C PRO A 92 -9.16 -7.28 -12.92
N TYR A 93 -8.32 -6.40 -12.37
CA TYR A 93 -8.63 -5.53 -11.24
C TYR A 93 -8.00 -4.15 -11.43
N ASP A 94 -8.77 -3.19 -11.93
CA ASP A 94 -8.37 -1.79 -11.98
C ASP A 94 -9.10 -1.00 -10.91
N LEU A 95 -8.34 -0.32 -10.05
CA LEU A 95 -8.86 0.69 -9.13
C LEU A 95 -8.46 2.08 -9.66
N ILE A 96 -9.46 2.83 -10.12
CA ILE A 96 -9.30 4.12 -10.77
C ILE A 96 -9.74 5.22 -9.81
N TYR A 97 -8.96 6.29 -9.70
CA TYR A 97 -9.25 7.46 -8.88
C TYR A 97 -9.43 8.71 -9.75
N GLU A 98 -10.53 9.42 -9.55
CA GLU A 98 -10.76 10.74 -10.11
C GLU A 98 -10.80 11.80 -9.01
N TYR A 99 -10.25 12.98 -9.29
CA TYR A 99 -10.04 14.04 -8.31
C TYR A 99 -10.77 15.32 -8.71
N ASP A 100 -11.21 16.09 -7.72
CA ASP A 100 -11.68 17.47 -7.92
C ASP A 100 -10.49 18.44 -8.11
N ALA A 101 -10.81 19.72 -8.38
CA ALA A 101 -9.81 20.76 -8.60
C ALA A 101 -8.94 21.07 -7.36
N ASN A 102 -9.41 20.72 -6.16
CA ASN A 102 -8.64 20.86 -4.91
C ASN A 102 -7.85 19.60 -4.59
N GLY A 103 -8.03 18.55 -5.39
CA GLY A 103 -7.36 17.29 -5.19
C GLY A 103 -7.99 16.29 -4.24
N LYS A 104 -9.26 16.46 -3.92
CA LYS A 104 -9.98 15.45 -3.16
C LYS A 104 -10.51 14.40 -4.13
N VAL A 105 -10.53 13.14 -3.73
CA VAL A 105 -11.11 12.08 -4.57
C VAL A 105 -12.61 12.35 -4.72
N LEU A 106 -13.07 12.50 -5.95
CA LEU A 106 -14.47 12.68 -6.31
C LEU A 106 -15.15 11.33 -6.56
N LYS A 107 -14.40 10.39 -7.15
CA LYS A 107 -14.91 9.10 -7.58
C LYS A 107 -13.81 8.04 -7.53
N THR A 108 -14.17 6.83 -7.14
CA THR A 108 -13.37 5.62 -7.38
C THR A 108 -14.16 4.63 -8.24
N GLU A 109 -13.48 3.94 -9.15
CA GLU A 109 -14.04 2.80 -9.87
C GLU A 109 -13.19 1.57 -9.57
N ASP A 110 -13.83 0.53 -9.01
CA ASP A 110 -13.21 -0.77 -8.80
C ASP A 110 -13.78 -1.74 -9.85
N ASN A 111 -12.95 -2.05 -10.84
CA ASN A 111 -13.26 -2.94 -11.94
C ASN A 111 -12.74 -4.35 -11.63
N THR A 112 -13.48 -5.14 -10.86
CA THR A 112 -13.16 -6.56 -10.65
C THR A 112 -13.72 -7.44 -11.79
N PRO A 113 -13.25 -8.69 -11.97
CA PRO A 113 -13.84 -9.58 -12.99
C PRO A 113 -15.27 -9.98 -12.63
N SER A 114 -15.61 -9.97 -11.34
CA SER A 114 -16.91 -10.39 -10.84
C SER A 114 -17.97 -9.30 -10.89
N ASP A 115 -17.59 -8.04 -10.73
CA ASP A 115 -18.50 -6.89 -10.69
C ASP A 115 -17.72 -5.58 -10.84
N LYS A 116 -18.43 -4.51 -11.21
CA LYS A 116 -17.89 -3.16 -11.24
C LYS A 116 -18.55 -2.32 -10.15
N TYR A 117 -17.74 -1.74 -9.27
CA TYR A 117 -18.19 -0.81 -8.24
C TYR A 117 -17.76 0.61 -8.60
N THR A 118 -18.61 1.59 -8.31
CA THR A 118 -18.26 3.00 -8.41
C THR A 118 -18.70 3.71 -7.14
N THR A 119 -17.75 4.34 -6.46
CA THR A 119 -18.01 5.10 -5.23
C THR A 119 -17.85 6.58 -5.53
N TYR A 120 -18.91 7.35 -5.29
CA TYR A 120 -18.91 8.81 -5.36
C TYR A 120 -18.70 9.39 -3.97
N TYR A 121 -17.96 10.50 -3.88
CA TYR A 121 -17.62 11.16 -2.61
C TYR A 121 -18.20 12.57 -2.55
N GLU A 122 -18.89 12.87 -1.46
CA GLU A 122 -19.39 14.20 -1.12
C GLU A 122 -18.76 14.66 0.20
N TYR A 123 -18.10 15.81 0.19
CA TYR A 123 -17.39 16.36 1.35
C TYR A 123 -18.24 17.43 2.03
N LEU A 124 -18.61 17.19 3.29
CA LEU A 124 -19.40 18.07 4.14
C LEU A 124 -18.58 18.52 5.37
N PRO A 125 -19.01 19.55 6.10
CA PRO A 125 -18.38 19.89 7.37
C PRO A 125 -18.36 18.68 8.32
N ASN A 126 -17.16 18.25 8.72
CA ASN A 126 -16.90 17.12 9.62
C ASN A 126 -17.44 15.76 9.15
N GLN A 127 -17.82 15.61 7.88
CA GLN A 127 -18.35 14.35 7.35
C GLN A 127 -17.98 14.13 5.89
N ILE A 128 -17.89 12.87 5.49
CA ILE A 128 -17.84 12.46 4.08
C ILE A 128 -18.99 11.50 3.84
N LYS A 129 -19.83 11.79 2.85
CA LYS A 129 -20.84 10.86 2.39
C LYS A 129 -20.33 10.15 1.16
N THR A 130 -20.58 8.85 1.07
CA THR A 130 -20.29 8.07 -0.12
C THR A 130 -21.54 7.37 -0.63
N ARG A 131 -21.61 7.26 -1.95
CA ARG A 131 -22.61 6.47 -2.66
C ARG A 131 -21.89 5.46 -3.53
N GLU A 132 -22.02 4.18 -3.18
CA GLU A 132 -21.49 3.08 -3.98
C GLU A 132 -22.59 2.47 -4.84
N THR A 133 -22.40 2.50 -6.15
CA THR A 133 -23.22 1.81 -7.15
C THR A 133 -22.48 0.56 -7.62
N ALA A 134 -23.17 -0.56 -7.83
CA ALA A 134 -22.58 -1.76 -8.41
C ALA A 134 -23.40 -2.23 -9.61
N PHE A 135 -22.75 -2.70 -10.68
CA PHE A 135 -23.44 -3.08 -11.92
C PHE A 135 -24.48 -4.18 -11.71
N LYS A 136 -24.19 -5.14 -10.82
CA LYS A 136 -25.08 -6.28 -10.54
C LYS A 136 -26.04 -6.05 -9.36
N ARG A 137 -26.01 -4.89 -8.69
CA ARG A 137 -26.83 -4.59 -7.51
C ARG A 137 -27.98 -3.65 -7.87
N SER A 138 -29.17 -3.91 -7.32
CA SER A 138 -30.36 -3.09 -7.60
C SER A 138 -30.41 -1.78 -6.80
N ASN A 139 -29.71 -1.69 -5.67
CA ASN A 139 -29.73 -0.54 -4.77
C ASN A 139 -28.32 -0.04 -4.48
N ASP A 140 -28.17 1.27 -4.34
CA ASP A 140 -26.93 1.90 -3.92
C ASP A 140 -26.66 1.66 -2.43
N ILE A 141 -25.38 1.59 -2.07
CA ILE A 141 -24.98 1.66 -0.66
C ILE A 141 -24.62 3.10 -0.33
N LEU A 142 -25.36 3.67 0.61
CA LEU A 142 -25.12 5.00 1.15
C LEU A 142 -24.41 4.86 2.49
N THR A 143 -23.27 5.55 2.61
CA THR A 143 -22.42 5.52 3.79
C THR A 143 -22.08 6.93 4.22
N THR A 144 -22.08 7.17 5.53
CA THR A 144 -21.61 8.42 6.12
C THR A 144 -20.41 8.13 7.01
N HIS A 145 -19.32 8.85 6.76
CA HIS A 145 -18.12 8.83 7.58
C HIS A 145 -18.06 10.11 8.41
N THR A 146 -18.03 9.97 9.74
CA THR A 146 -17.85 11.10 10.66
C THR A 146 -16.36 11.35 10.85
N LEU A 147 -15.94 12.61 10.78
CA LEU A 147 -14.54 13.03 10.93
C LEU A 147 -14.28 13.65 12.31
N ASN A 148 -13.06 13.48 12.82
CA ASN A 148 -12.53 14.26 13.94
C ASN A 148 -11.98 15.62 13.48
N ASN A 149 -11.43 16.40 14.41
CA ASN A 149 -10.84 17.71 14.14
C ASN A 149 -9.57 17.66 13.26
N GLN A 150 -8.97 16.48 13.04
CA GLN A 150 -7.87 16.28 12.10
C GLN A 150 -8.37 15.91 10.69
N GLY A 151 -9.69 15.80 10.49
CA GLY A 151 -10.28 15.35 9.23
C GLY A 151 -10.23 13.83 9.02
N LEU A 152 -10.03 13.05 10.09
CA LEU A 152 -9.89 11.59 10.04
C LEU A 152 -11.19 10.90 10.47
N VAL A 153 -11.54 9.81 9.78
CA VAL A 153 -12.77 9.05 10.02
C VAL A 153 -12.73 8.39 11.39
N THR A 154 -13.67 8.72 12.27
CA THR A 154 -13.83 8.07 13.58
C THR A 154 -14.97 7.07 13.61
N ASN A 155 -15.97 7.26 12.75
CA ASN A 155 -17.12 6.38 12.67
C ASN A 155 -17.61 6.27 11.22
N THR A 156 -18.19 5.12 10.89
CA THR A 156 -18.82 4.89 9.59
C THR A 156 -20.19 4.25 9.81
N SER A 157 -21.24 4.86 9.27
CA SER A 157 -22.62 4.37 9.35
C SER A 157 -23.20 4.12 7.96
N PHE A 158 -24.00 3.06 7.84
CA PHE A 158 -24.70 2.69 6.63
C PHE A 158 -26.18 3.05 6.76
N GLU A 159 -26.79 3.57 5.69
CA GLU A 159 -28.21 3.94 5.71
C GLU A 159 -29.14 2.72 5.82
N TYR A 160 -28.74 1.60 5.21
CA TYR A 160 -29.49 0.34 5.20
C TYR A 160 -28.67 -0.82 5.75
N GLY A 161 -28.49 -0.87 7.08
CA GLY A 161 -27.90 -2.06 7.74
C GLY A 161 -27.31 -1.81 9.12
N ALA A 162 -27.37 -2.82 9.98
CA ALA A 162 -26.82 -2.83 11.34
C ALA A 162 -25.31 -3.17 11.38
N PHE A 163 -24.55 -2.85 10.33
CA PHE A 163 -23.12 -3.14 10.31
C PHE A 163 -22.37 -2.05 11.08
N VAL A 164 -21.86 -2.40 12.25
CA VAL A 164 -20.96 -1.52 13.00
C VAL A 164 -19.60 -1.59 12.32
N ALA A 165 -19.24 -0.51 11.61
CA ALA A 165 -17.93 -0.40 11.00
C ALA A 165 -16.84 -0.34 12.07
N SER A 166 -15.63 -0.78 11.71
CA SER A 166 -14.48 -0.72 12.61
C SER A 166 -14.21 0.72 13.04
N THR A 167 -14.06 0.96 14.34
CA THR A 167 -13.73 2.28 14.90
C THR A 167 -12.20 2.41 14.97
N PRO A 168 -11.55 3.24 14.15
CA PRO A 168 -10.12 3.46 14.23
C PRO A 168 -9.78 4.44 15.35
N THR A 169 -8.65 4.22 16.01
CA THR A 169 -8.00 5.19 16.89
C THR A 169 -6.71 5.65 16.23
N TYR A 170 -6.43 6.95 16.32
CA TYR A 170 -5.26 7.58 15.69
C TYR A 170 -4.29 8.12 16.74
N ASP A 171 -3.00 8.16 16.39
CA ASP A 171 -2.03 8.95 17.13
C ASP A 171 -2.14 10.45 16.80
N GLU A 172 -1.33 11.27 17.48
CA GLU A 172 -1.28 12.73 17.23
C GLU A 172 -0.87 13.10 15.80
N ASN A 173 -0.18 12.18 15.11
CA ASN A 173 0.28 12.38 13.75
C ASN A 173 -0.75 11.92 12.71
N GLY A 174 -1.86 11.28 13.12
CA GLY A 174 -2.91 10.78 12.24
C GLY A 174 -2.66 9.39 11.66
N TYR A 175 -1.74 8.62 12.23
CA TYR A 175 -1.59 7.19 11.92
C TYR A 175 -2.58 6.37 12.74
N VAL A 176 -3.13 5.32 12.14
CA VAL A 176 -4.00 4.37 12.85
C VAL A 176 -3.15 3.55 13.82
N VAL A 177 -3.48 3.57 15.10
CA VAL A 177 -2.82 2.78 16.16
C VAL A 177 -3.67 1.61 16.66
N GLU A 178 -4.98 1.67 16.47
CA GLU A 178 -5.91 0.58 16.81
C GLU A 178 -7.11 0.58 15.85
N ARG A 179 -7.60 -0.61 15.48
CA ARG A 179 -8.94 -0.81 14.92
C ARG A 179 -9.66 -1.88 15.72
N LYS A 180 -10.91 -1.63 16.11
CA LYS A 180 -11.77 -2.66 16.69
C LYS A 180 -12.70 -3.22 15.63
N ASN A 181 -12.79 -4.54 15.52
CA ASN A 181 -13.78 -5.17 14.64
C ASN A 181 -15.18 -5.11 15.28
N SER A 182 -16.19 -5.60 14.57
CA SER A 182 -17.59 -5.62 15.04
C SER A 182 -17.79 -6.44 16.33
N SER A 183 -16.89 -7.38 16.61
CA SER A 183 -16.88 -8.20 17.83
C SER A 183 -16.13 -7.54 19.00
N GLY A 184 -15.57 -6.34 18.79
CA GLY A 184 -14.79 -5.60 19.77
C GLY A 184 -13.33 -6.07 19.89
N GLU A 185 -12.88 -7.03 19.08
CA GLU A 185 -11.49 -7.47 19.07
C GLU A 185 -10.60 -6.39 18.48
N SER A 186 -9.46 -6.17 19.13
CA SER A 186 -8.52 -5.12 18.79
C SER A 186 -7.43 -5.62 17.84
N ILE A 187 -7.24 -4.89 16.74
CA ILE A 187 -6.07 -4.95 15.88
C ILE A 187 -5.20 -3.75 16.25
N LYS A 188 -3.99 -4.00 16.75
CA LYS A 188 -3.06 -2.94 17.18
C LYS A 188 -1.94 -2.74 16.19
N TYR A 189 -1.50 -1.48 16.06
CA TYR A 189 -0.43 -1.09 15.17
C TYR A 189 0.65 -0.33 15.94
N THR A 190 1.91 -0.72 15.75
CA THR A 190 3.06 0.01 16.30
C THR A 190 3.65 0.88 15.22
N ILE A 191 3.65 2.20 15.44
CA ILE A 191 4.20 3.19 14.51
C ILE A 191 5.60 3.60 14.97
N LYS A 192 6.57 3.60 14.05
CA LYS A 192 7.91 4.10 14.28
C LYS A 192 8.40 4.85 13.04
N ASN A 193 8.90 6.07 13.23
CA ASN A 193 9.43 6.92 12.16
C ASN A 193 8.46 7.16 10.99
N GLY A 194 7.14 7.17 11.26
CA GLY A 194 6.10 7.34 10.25
C GLY A 194 5.77 6.07 9.45
N ASN A 195 6.21 4.90 9.90
CA ASN A 195 5.90 3.59 9.32
C ASN A 195 5.28 2.67 10.36
N THR A 196 4.34 1.82 9.94
CA THR A 196 3.76 0.77 10.77
C THR A 196 4.71 -0.41 10.82
N ILE A 197 5.49 -0.57 11.88
CA ILE A 197 6.51 -1.63 11.96
C ILE A 197 5.95 -2.97 12.46
N LYS A 198 4.77 -2.96 13.10
CA LYS A 198 4.14 -4.15 13.67
C LYS A 198 2.62 -4.04 13.65
N LYS A 199 1.94 -5.13 13.30
CA LYS A 199 0.50 -5.34 13.47
C LYS A 199 0.27 -6.55 14.38
N GLU A 200 -0.66 -6.45 15.31
CA GLU A 200 -1.01 -7.52 16.25
C GLU A 200 -2.51 -7.80 16.19
N PHE A 201 -2.89 -9.06 16.00
CA PHE A 201 -4.28 -9.51 15.97
C PHE A 201 -4.40 -10.98 16.38
N ALA A 202 -5.36 -11.29 17.26
CA ALA A 202 -5.70 -12.67 17.67
C ALA A 202 -4.49 -13.55 18.05
N GLY A 203 -3.48 -12.98 18.71
CA GLY A 203 -2.27 -13.68 19.13
C GLY A 203 -1.20 -13.87 18.04
N ALA A 204 -1.50 -13.51 16.79
CA ALA A 204 -0.52 -13.40 15.73
C ALA A 204 0.08 -11.98 15.68
N SER A 205 1.34 -11.89 15.25
CA SER A 205 1.99 -10.62 14.97
C SER A 205 2.62 -10.63 13.59
N THR A 206 2.46 -9.52 12.88
CA THR A 206 3.06 -9.29 11.57
C THR A 206 4.05 -8.15 11.71
N VAL A 207 5.29 -8.34 11.23
CA VAL A 207 6.36 -7.35 11.23
C VAL A 207 6.59 -6.86 9.80
N TYR A 208 6.82 -5.56 9.66
CA TYR A 208 7.01 -4.89 8.39
C TYR A 208 8.39 -4.23 8.30
N GLU A 209 9.07 -4.44 7.18
CA GLU A 209 10.36 -3.83 6.86
C GLU A 209 10.22 -2.90 5.65
N TYR A 210 10.90 -1.77 5.67
CA TYR A 210 10.71 -0.68 4.70
C TYR A 210 12.03 -0.23 4.07
N ASP A 211 11.99 0.21 2.82
CA ASP A 211 13.08 0.97 2.21
C ASP A 211 12.97 2.44 2.65
N LEU A 212 13.76 2.80 3.67
CA LEU A 212 13.75 4.14 4.26
C LEU A 212 14.20 5.25 3.29
N SER A 213 14.88 4.89 2.20
CA SER A 213 15.34 5.85 1.18
C SER A 213 14.25 6.21 0.16
N ARG A 214 13.16 5.44 0.11
CA ARG A 214 12.09 5.61 -0.89
C ARG A 214 10.78 6.05 -0.24
N PRO A 215 10.16 7.15 -0.69
CA PRO A 215 8.84 7.53 -0.20
C PRO A 215 7.78 6.54 -0.68
N ASN A 216 6.76 6.32 0.14
CA ASN A 216 5.61 5.49 -0.24
C ASN A 216 4.77 6.14 -1.35
N LEU A 217 3.84 5.38 -1.92
CA LEU A 217 2.86 5.84 -2.89
C LEU A 217 1.98 6.96 -2.30
N PRO A 218 1.47 7.90 -3.12
CA PRO A 218 0.46 8.87 -2.67
C PRO A 218 -0.76 8.19 -2.07
N ASN A 219 -1.29 8.72 -0.97
CA ASN A 219 -2.54 8.25 -0.36
C ASN A 219 -3.74 8.97 -1.00
N PRO A 220 -4.55 8.29 -1.83
CA PRO A 220 -5.73 8.91 -2.44
C PRO A 220 -6.85 9.21 -1.42
N LEU A 221 -6.93 8.47 -0.31
CA LEU A 221 -8.01 8.56 0.67
C LEU A 221 -7.45 8.90 2.08
N PRO A 222 -6.84 10.09 2.26
CA PRO A 222 -6.12 10.44 3.49
C PRO A 222 -7.00 10.52 4.74
N PHE A 223 -8.31 10.62 4.59
CA PHE A 223 -9.27 10.65 5.69
C PHE A 223 -9.38 9.31 6.44
N PHE A 224 -8.86 8.19 5.91
CA PHE A 224 -8.76 6.92 6.64
C PHE A 224 -7.49 6.77 7.49
N GLY A 225 -6.68 7.83 7.58
CA GLY A 225 -5.39 7.84 8.26
C GLY A 225 -4.23 7.99 7.28
N LYS A 226 -3.05 8.31 7.83
CA LYS A 226 -1.83 8.36 7.04
C LYS A 226 -1.38 6.98 6.60
N GLU A 227 -0.89 6.90 5.37
CA GLU A 227 -0.14 5.75 4.87
C GLU A 227 1.27 5.73 5.46
N ASN A 228 1.91 4.57 5.39
CA ASN A 228 3.33 4.44 5.72
C ASN A 228 4.15 5.47 4.93
N ARG A 229 5.17 6.04 5.56
CA ARG A 229 6.06 7.04 4.93
C ARG A 229 6.90 6.43 3.81
N ASN A 230 7.27 5.16 3.93
CA ASN A 230 8.21 4.48 3.06
C ASN A 230 7.60 3.28 2.34
N LEU A 231 8.24 2.84 1.26
CA LEU A 231 7.84 1.63 0.55
C LEU A 231 8.11 0.38 1.41
N LEU A 232 7.10 -0.47 1.55
CA LEU A 232 7.19 -1.75 2.24
C LEU A 232 8.02 -2.71 1.38
N VAL A 233 9.07 -3.31 1.92
CA VAL A 233 9.88 -4.30 1.18
C VAL A 233 9.68 -5.73 1.65
N LYS A 234 9.17 -5.91 2.89
CA LYS A 234 8.93 -7.25 3.43
C LYS A 234 7.88 -7.26 4.53
N GLU A 235 7.09 -8.32 4.56
CA GLU A 235 6.10 -8.64 5.59
C GLU A 235 6.35 -10.07 6.11
N SER A 236 6.41 -10.26 7.43
CA SER A 236 6.58 -11.58 8.06
C SER A 236 5.59 -11.78 9.20
N THR A 237 4.85 -12.88 9.19
CA THR A 237 3.85 -13.21 10.21
C THR A 237 4.38 -14.31 11.13
N SER A 238 4.27 -14.11 12.44
CA SER A 238 4.89 -14.97 13.46
C SER A 238 4.42 -16.42 13.48
N THR A 239 3.26 -16.70 12.90
CA THR A 239 2.66 -18.04 12.80
C THR A 239 3.01 -18.75 11.48
N GLU A 240 3.70 -18.07 10.57
CA GLU A 240 4.00 -18.58 9.24
C GLU A 240 5.50 -18.81 9.07
N THR A 241 5.85 -19.87 8.34
CA THR A 241 7.23 -20.12 7.90
C THR A 241 7.57 -19.37 6.61
N SER A 242 6.56 -18.76 5.99
CA SER A 242 6.70 -17.93 4.80
C SER A 242 6.68 -16.45 5.13
N HIS A 243 7.30 -15.66 4.25
CA HIS A 243 7.21 -14.20 4.27
C HIS A 243 6.95 -13.66 2.87
N ILE A 244 6.46 -12.42 2.81
CA ILE A 244 6.20 -11.73 1.54
C ILE A 244 7.30 -10.70 1.34
N GLU A 245 7.85 -10.63 0.13
CA GLU A 245 8.79 -9.60 -0.30
C GLU A 245 8.19 -8.77 -1.43
N TYR A 246 8.49 -7.48 -1.44
CA TYR A 246 8.03 -6.54 -2.45
C TYR A 246 9.22 -5.93 -3.16
N LYS A 247 9.22 -6.00 -4.48
CA LYS A 247 10.20 -5.35 -5.35
C LYS A 247 9.50 -4.28 -6.17
N TYR A 248 10.12 -3.11 -6.30
CA TYR A 248 9.56 -1.99 -7.05
C TYR A 248 10.39 -1.68 -8.29
N LEU A 249 9.70 -1.42 -9.39
CA LEU A 249 10.27 -0.82 -10.59
C LEU A 249 9.81 0.63 -10.66
N PHE A 250 10.71 1.51 -11.08
CA PHE A 250 10.47 2.95 -11.12
C PHE A 250 10.45 3.46 -12.56
N ASP A 251 9.71 4.53 -12.80
CA ASP A 251 9.76 5.26 -14.06
C ASP A 251 10.99 6.21 -14.11
N ASN A 252 11.11 6.98 -15.19
CA ASN A 252 12.21 7.91 -15.39
C ASN A 252 12.22 9.08 -14.38
N ASP A 253 11.08 9.39 -13.77
CA ASP A 253 10.95 10.43 -12.74
C ASP A 253 11.16 9.88 -11.32
N GLY A 254 11.46 8.57 -11.20
CA GLY A 254 11.69 7.89 -9.93
C GLY A 254 10.41 7.53 -9.17
N ARG A 255 9.23 7.65 -9.81
CA ARG A 255 7.95 7.21 -9.26
C ARG A 255 7.80 5.70 -9.43
N VAL A 256 7.09 5.03 -8.52
CA VAL A 256 6.86 3.59 -8.63
C VAL A 256 5.96 3.31 -9.84
N LYS A 257 6.46 2.58 -10.82
CA LYS A 257 5.69 2.11 -11.99
C LYS A 257 5.00 0.78 -11.71
N ARG A 258 5.71 -0.12 -11.02
CA ARG A 258 5.26 -1.50 -10.78
C ARG A 258 5.76 -2.01 -9.43
N MET A 259 4.91 -2.76 -8.74
CA MET A 259 5.27 -3.59 -7.58
C MET A 259 5.16 -5.06 -7.97
N ILE A 260 6.15 -5.85 -7.57
CA ILE A 260 6.21 -7.29 -7.75
C ILE A 260 6.13 -7.91 -6.36
N THR A 261 5.06 -8.66 -6.11
CA THR A 261 4.86 -9.36 -4.85
C THR A 261 5.41 -10.77 -4.97
N LYS A 262 6.32 -11.14 -4.07
CA LYS A 262 6.92 -12.47 -4.01
C LYS A 262 6.58 -13.10 -2.67
N VAL A 263 6.33 -14.40 -2.68
CA VAL A 263 6.24 -15.18 -1.45
C VAL A 263 7.47 -16.06 -1.36
N ILE A 264 8.10 -16.04 -0.20
CA ILE A 264 9.27 -16.85 0.12
C ILE A 264 8.82 -17.93 1.11
N SER A 265 9.01 -19.19 0.75
CA SER A 265 8.63 -20.33 1.60
C SER A 265 9.62 -21.47 1.41
N GLY A 266 10.15 -22.02 2.50
CA GLY A 266 11.09 -23.14 2.44
C GLY A 266 12.39 -22.85 1.66
N GLY A 267 12.77 -21.57 1.54
CA GLY A 267 13.94 -21.13 0.74
C GLY A 267 13.64 -20.96 -0.76
N GLU A 268 12.43 -21.27 -1.20
CA GLU A 268 11.99 -21.01 -2.58
C GLU A 268 11.25 -19.68 -2.68
N SER A 269 11.43 -19.01 -3.83
CA SER A 269 10.72 -17.77 -4.16
C SER A 269 9.79 -17.99 -5.34
N PHE A 270 8.54 -17.53 -5.19
CA PHE A 270 7.57 -17.44 -6.28
C PHE A 270 6.96 -16.05 -6.36
N VAL A 271 6.84 -15.55 -7.60
CA VAL A 271 6.12 -14.31 -7.88
C VAL A 271 4.62 -14.58 -7.76
N GLN A 272 3.98 -13.91 -6.81
CA GLN A 272 2.55 -14.00 -6.53
C GLN A 272 1.73 -13.10 -7.46
N GLY A 273 2.27 -11.94 -7.83
CA GLY A 273 1.57 -11.00 -8.70
C GLY A 273 2.37 -9.75 -9.04
N PHE A 274 1.82 -9.00 -9.98
CA PHE A 274 2.33 -7.71 -10.44
C PHE A 274 1.23 -6.66 -10.27
N THR A 275 1.57 -5.51 -9.72
CA THR A 275 0.67 -4.35 -9.60
C THR A 275 1.29 -3.16 -10.28
N ASP A 276 0.60 -2.59 -11.27
CA ASP A 276 1.00 -1.39 -11.97
C ASP A 276 0.33 -0.15 -11.38
N TYR A 277 1.04 0.97 -11.46
CA TYR A 277 0.60 2.26 -10.94
C TYR A 277 0.70 3.31 -12.02
N GLU A 278 -0.36 4.08 -12.18
CA GLU A 278 -0.38 5.26 -13.04
C GLU A 278 -0.66 6.51 -12.20
N TYR A 279 -0.17 7.64 -12.69
CA TYR A 279 -0.28 8.92 -12.00
C TYR A 279 -0.83 10.01 -12.91
N SER A 280 -1.62 10.90 -12.31
CA SER A 280 -1.99 12.18 -12.90
C SER A 280 -1.21 13.29 -12.21
N CYS A 281 -0.40 14.03 -12.97
CA CYS A 281 0.47 15.09 -12.46
C CYS A 281 0.10 16.44 -13.09
N GLN A 282 0.20 17.52 -12.30
CA GLN A 282 -0.13 18.89 -12.71
C GLN A 282 1.06 19.84 -12.55
#